data_AF-A0A538BYQ7-F1
#
_entry.id   AF-A0A538BYQ7-F1
#
_cell.length_a   1.000
_cell.length_b   1.000
_cell.length_c   1.000
_cell.angle_alpha   90.00
_cell.angle_beta   90.00
_cell.angle_gamma   90.00
#
_symmetry.space_group_name_H-M   'P 1'
#
loop_
_entity.id
_entity.type
_entity.pdbx_description
1 polymer ?
#
loop_
_entity_poly.entity_id
_entity_poly.type
_entity_poly.pdbx_seq_one_letter_code
_entity_poly.pdbx_strand_id
1 'polypeptide(L)' 'MIWSAIWSPTNVLVGVCAAVFTLALYAGLILAPAWASYARLWERLAAAVLTLYVLAVLVGVGVAGALAAVYFWG' A
#
# COMPACT_ATOMS: atom_id res chain seq x y z
N MET A 1 20.68 -11.63 16.81
CA MET A 1 20.60 -10.15 16.93
C MET A 1 19.45 -9.53 16.12
N ILE A 2 19.09 -10.03 14.94
CA ILE A 2 18.00 -9.47 14.10
C ILE A 2 16.60 -9.49 14.77
N TRP A 3 16.30 -10.53 15.55
CA TRP A 3 14.98 -10.70 16.18
C TRP A 3 14.61 -9.53 17.11
N SER A 4 15.54 -9.10 17.97
CA SER A 4 15.34 -7.96 18.86
C SER A 4 15.33 -6.62 18.11
N ALA A 5 15.94 -6.53 16.93
CA ALA A 5 15.94 -5.33 16.11
C ALA A 5 14.60 -5.10 15.40
N ILE A 6 13.92 -6.17 14.96
CA ILE A 6 12.60 -6.10 14.29
C ILE A 6 11.55 -5.49 15.22
N TRP A 7 11.54 -5.90 16.49
CA TRP A 7 10.59 -5.40 17.49
C TRP A 7 11.02 -4.09 18.16
N SER A 8 12.03 -3.38 17.62
CA SER A 8 12.43 -2.09 18.15
C SER A 8 11.31 -1.05 17.96
N PRO A 9 11.08 -0.15 18.95
CA PRO A 9 10.03 0.86 18.86
C PRO A 9 10.13 1.71 17.59
N THR A 10 11.36 2.00 17.16
CA THR A 10 11.66 2.78 15.95
C THR A 10 11.20 2.07 14.68
N ASN A 11 11.48 0.77 14.54
CA ASN A 11 11.07 0.00 13.35
C ASN A 11 9.55 -0.16 13.28
N VAL A 12 8.89 -0.33 14.44
CA VAL A 12 7.43 -0.38 14.51
C VAL A 12 6.82 0.96 14.08
N LEU A 13 7.35 2.09 14.57
CA LEU A 13 6.91 3.43 14.16
C LEU A 13 7.08 3.68 12.67
N VAL A 14 8.23 3.29 12.10
CA VAL A 14 8.49 3.42 10.65
C VAL A 14 7.51 2.57 9.85
N GLY A 15 7.27 1.32 10.27
CA GLY A 15 6.31 0.44 9.61
C GLY A 15 4.88 0.97 9.66
N VAL A 16 4.45 1.50 10.81
CA VAL A 16 3.12 2.09 10.97
C VAL A 16 2.98 3.37 10.13
N CYS A 17 3.96 4.28 10.17
CA CYS A 17 3.93 5.49 9.34
C CYS A 17 3.87 5.15 7.84
N ALA A 18 4.72 4.23 7.37
CA ALA A 18 4.73 3.83 5.96
C ALA A 18 3.39 3.21 5.53
N ALA A 19 2.76 2.40 6.40
CA ALA A 19 1.44 1.83 6.15
C ALA A 19 0.35 2.91 6.06
N VAL A 20 0.33 3.86 7.00
CA VAL A 20 -0.65 4.95 7.02
C VAL A 20 -0.49 5.87 5.81
N PHE A 21 0.74 6.23 5.45
CA PHE A 21 1.00 7.05 4.27
C PHE A 21 0.60 6.34 2.97
N THR A 22 0.90 5.05 2.85
CA THR A 22 0.47 4.25 1.69
C THR A 22 -1.05 4.24 1.56
N LEU A 23 -1.76 4.05 2.67
CA LEU A 23 -3.22 4.02 2.70
C LEU A 23 -3.82 5.40 2.37
N ALA A 24 -3.22 6.48 2.90
CA ALA A 24 -3.61 7.85 2.61
C ALA A 24 -3.37 8.24 1.14
N LEU A 25 -2.23 7.85 0.56
CA LEU A 25 -1.90 8.07 -0.85
C LEU A 25 -2.84 7.29 -1.77
N TYR A 26 -3.17 6.05 -1.45
CA TYR A 26 -4.18 5.28 -2.19
C TYR A 26 -5.54 5.97 -2.15
N ALA A 27 -6.00 6.36 -0.97
CA ALA A 27 -7.30 7.01 -0.82
C ALA A 27 -7.36 8.36 -1.57
N GLY A 28 -6.30 9.17 -1.47
CA GLY A 28 -6.26 10.52 -2.04
C GLY A 28 -5.98 10.57 -3.54
N LEU A 29 -5.02 9.78 -4.05
CA LEU A 29 -4.59 9.86 -5.45
C LEU A 29 -5.30 8.88 -6.38
N ILE A 30 -5.82 7.77 -5.86
CA ILE A 30 -6.43 6.71 -6.68
C ILE A 30 -7.93 6.64 -6.43
N LEU A 31 -8.36 6.54 -5.17
CA LEU A 31 -9.77 6.32 -4.84
C LEU A 31 -10.63 7.58 -5.03
N ALA A 32 -10.14 8.76 -4.60
CA ALA A 32 -10.86 10.02 -4.72
C ALA A 32 -11.14 10.47 -6.17
N PRO A 33 -10.18 10.48 -7.13
CA PRO A 33 -10.49 10.86 -8.51
C PRO A 33 -11.34 9.82 -9.25
N ALA A 34 -11.20 8.53 -8.91
CA ALA A 34 -12.03 7.47 -9.48
C ALA A 34 -13.52 7.62 -9.11
N TRP A 35 -13.80 8.06 -7.88
CA TRP A 35 -15.17 8.25 -7.40
C TRP A 35 -15.85 9.52 -7.94
N ALA A 36 -15.05 10.53 -8.29
CA ALA A 36 -15.50 11.84 -8.77
C ALA A 36 -15.94 11.85 -10.25
N SER A 37 -15.51 10.88 -11.08
CA SER A 37 -15.76 10.92 -12.53
C SER A 37 -17.08 10.30 -13.01
N TYR A 38 -17.80 9.51 -12.19
CA TYR A 38 -18.94 8.70 -12.71
C TYR A 38 -20.25 8.87 -11.92
N ALA A 39 -21.35 9.06 -12.66
CA ALA A 39 -22.69 9.40 -12.16
C ALA A 39 -23.61 8.19 -11.88
N ARG A 40 -23.27 6.96 -12.30
CA ARG A 40 -24.07 5.73 -12.03
C ARG A 40 -23.38 4.81 -11.01
N LEU A 41 -24.14 4.32 -10.02
CA LEU A 41 -23.66 3.47 -8.91
C LEU A 41 -23.00 2.16 -9.36
N TRP A 42 -23.41 1.61 -10.50
CA TRP A 42 -22.87 0.35 -11.04
C TRP A 42 -21.47 0.50 -11.67
N GLU A 43 -21.12 1.67 -12.21
CA GLU A 43 -19.77 1.94 -12.75
C GLU A 43 -18.76 2.26 -11.63
N ARG A 44 -19.22 2.81 -10.51
CA ARG A 44 -18.38 3.04 -9.31
C ARG A 44 -17.84 1.74 -8.71
N LEU A 45 -18.62 0.65 -8.73
CA LEU A 45 -18.19 -0.65 -8.22
C LEU A 45 -17.09 -1.27 -9.08
N ALA A 46 -17.22 -1.24 -10.40
CA ALA A 46 -16.19 -1.73 -11.31
C ALA A 46 -14.89 -0.92 -11.22
N ALA A 47 -15.00 0.41 -11.09
CA ALA A 47 -13.85 1.29 -10.89
C ALA A 47 -13.13 1.00 -9.55
N ALA A 48 -13.88 0.76 -8.46
CA ALA A 48 -13.30 0.42 -7.16
C ALA A 48 -12.54 -0.92 -7.17
N VAL A 49 -13.01 -1.91 -7.94
CA VAL A 49 -12.28 -3.18 -8.14
C VAL A 49 -10.98 -2.95 -8.90
N LEU A 50 -10.98 -2.07 -9.90
CA LEU A 50 -9.78 -1.74 -10.68
C LEU A 50 -8.74 -0.98 -9.82
N THR A 51 -9.18 -0.08 -8.95
CA THR A 51 -8.28 0.60 -8.00
C THR A 51 -7.73 -0.35 -6.95
N LEU A 52 -8.55 -1.30 -6.46
CA LEU A 52 -8.09 -2.35 -5.54
C LEU A 52 -7.03 -3.25 -6.20
N TYR A 53 -7.18 -3.57 -7.48
CA TYR A 53 -6.17 -4.30 -8.24
C TYR A 53 -4.86 -3.51 -8.35
N VAL A 54 -4.93 -2.20 -8.64
CA VAL A 54 -3.73 -1.33 -8.66
C VAL A 54 -3.05 -1.27 -7.29
N LEU A 55 -3.82 -1.18 -6.20
CA LEU A 55 -3.26 -1.26 -4.84
C LEU A 55 -2.60 -2.62 -4.60
N ALA A 56 -3.25 -3.71 -4.98
CA ALA A 56 -2.70 -5.05 -4.81
C ALA A 56 -1.38 -5.24 -5.59
N VAL A 57 -1.29 -4.70 -6.80
CA VAL A 57 -0.04 -4.72 -7.59
C VAL A 57 1.03 -3.85 -6.95
N LEU A 58 0.70 -2.63 -6.50
CA LEU A 58 1.66 -1.73 -5.89
C LEU A 58 2.22 -2.29 -4.57
N VAL A 59 1.34 -2.87 -3.74
CA VAL A 59 1.73 -3.59 -2.52
C VAL A 59 2.56 -4.83 -2.88
N GLY A 60 2.14 -5.61 -3.87
CA GLY A 60 2.87 -6.80 -4.31
C GLY A 60 4.29 -6.50 -4.77
N VAL A 61 4.47 -5.44 -5.58
CA VAL A 61 5.80 -4.98 -6.03
C VAL A 61 6.61 -4.44 -4.87
N GLY A 62 6.01 -3.69 -3.95
CA GLY A 62 6.67 -3.20 -2.74
C GLY A 62 7.17 -4.32 -1.82
N VAL A 63 6.35 -5.35 -1.59
CA VAL A 63 6.72 -6.53 -0.80
C VAL A 63 7.81 -7.33 -1.51
N ALA A 64 7.69 -7.54 -2.83
CA ALA A 64 8.72 -8.23 -3.61
C ALA A 64 10.07 -7.50 -3.57
N GLY A 65 10.07 -6.16 -3.68
CA GLY A 65 11.26 -5.34 -3.55
C GLY A 65 11.88 -5.40 -2.15
N ALA A 66 11.05 -5.36 -1.10
CA ALA A 66 11.51 -5.50 0.28
C ALA A 66 12.13 -6.89 0.54
N LEU A 67 11.49 -7.96 0.08
CA LEU A 67 12.00 -9.32 0.18
C LEU A 67 13.32 -9.49 -0.58
N ALA A 68 13.43 -8.91 -1.78
CA ALA A 68 14.68 -8.91 -2.54
C ALA A 68 15.79 -8.17 -1.80
N ALA A 69 15.51 -6.99 -1.23
CA ALA A 69 16.49 -6.24 -0.44
C ALA A 69 16.98 -7.03 0.79
N VAL A 70 16.08 -7.72 1.49
CA VAL A 70 16.45 -8.61 2.61
C VAL A 70 17.29 -9.78 2.12
N TYR A 71 17.00 -10.37 0.95
CA TYR A 71 17.80 -11.48 0.42
C TYR A 71 19.23 -11.06 0.02
N PHE A 72 19.40 -9.87 -0.54
CA PHE A 72 20.71 -9.40 -1.00
C PHE A 72 21.57 -8.74 0.09
N TRP A 73 20.95 -8.16 1.14
CA TRP A 73 21.64 -7.35 2.16
C TRP A 73 21.37 -7.75 3.61
N GLY A 74 20.46 -8.68 3.85
CA GLY A 74 20.16 -9.25 5.17
C GLY A 74 20.97 -10.51 5.45
#